data_AF-A0A8H4LKA6-F1
#
_entry.id   AF-A0A8H4LKA6-F1
#
_cell.length_a   1.000
_cell.length_b   1.000
_cell.length_c   1.000
_cell.angle_alpha   90.00
_cell.angle_beta   90.00
_cell.angle_gamma   90.00
#
_symmetry.space_group_name_H-M   'P 1'
#
loop_
_entity.id
_entity.type
_entity.pdbx_description
1 polymer ?
#
loop_
_entity_poly.entity_id
_entity_poly.type
_entity_poly.pdbx_seq_one_letter_code
_entity_poly.pdbx_strand_id
1 'polypeptide(L)'
;MVNPLHIIYALAALQRVQACVKTCTPSGGNGTSCSYTCTRACASLSAKDARDGFLGALQSGGNSCSAVGTSGVQCVKDSKFGSCYDHHWSCGRGC
;
A
#
# COMPACT_ATOMS: atom_id res chain seq x y z
N MET A 1 30.62 -38.31 17.23
CA MET A 1 29.81 -37.74 18.33
C MET A 1 29.50 -36.31 17.95
N VAL A 2 28.30 -36.03 17.42
CA VAL A 2 27.92 -34.69 16.94
C VAL A 2 27.23 -33.93 18.07
N ASN A 3 27.74 -32.74 18.37
CA ASN A 3 27.37 -31.90 19.51
C ASN A 3 25.92 -31.37 19.37
N PRO A 4 25.01 -31.61 20.33
CA PRO A 4 23.59 -31.25 20.21
C PRO A 4 23.29 -29.75 20.35
N LEU A 5 24.30 -28.93 20.64
CA LEU A 5 24.13 -27.49 20.92
C LEU A 5 23.89 -26.61 19.68
N HIS A 6 23.90 -27.16 18.47
CA HIS A 6 23.80 -26.35 17.24
C HIS A 6 22.38 -26.29 16.66
N ILE A 7 21.39 -26.91 17.30
CA ILE A 7 20.02 -27.03 16.77
C ILE A 7 19.09 -25.90 17.30
N ILE A 8 19.56 -25.02 18.19
CA ILE A 8 18.67 -24.06 18.88
C ILE A 8 18.55 -22.70 18.17
N TYR A 9 19.40 -22.38 17.19
CA TYR A 9 19.46 -21.01 16.61
C TYR A 9 18.76 -20.80 15.26
N ALA A 10 17.96 -21.77 14.77
CA ALA A 10 17.36 -21.71 13.43
C ALA A 10 15.83 -21.48 13.42
N LEU A 11 15.22 -20.96 14.49
CA LEU A 11 13.74 -20.83 14.58
C LEU A 11 13.23 -19.40 14.89
N ALA A 12 14.09 -18.38 14.85
CA ALA A 12 13.68 -17.00 15.18
C ALA A 12 13.47 -16.07 13.96
N ALA A 13 13.31 -16.62 12.75
CA ALA A 13 13.04 -15.83 11.55
C ALA A 13 11.67 -16.14 10.95
N LEU A 14 10.67 -16.51 11.78
CA LEU A 14 9.28 -16.23 11.47
C LEU A 14 9.03 -14.75 11.77
N GLN A 15 9.74 -13.86 11.07
CA GLN A 15 9.28 -12.49 10.93
C GLN A 15 7.92 -12.62 10.28
N ARG A 16 6.89 -12.45 11.10
CA ARG A 16 5.50 -12.40 10.70
C ARG A 16 5.45 -11.49 9.48
N VAL A 17 5.33 -12.09 8.30
CA VAL A 17 4.90 -11.38 7.09
C VAL A 17 3.49 -11.00 7.44
N GLN A 18 3.35 -9.87 8.12
CA GLN A 18 2.08 -9.27 8.43
C GLN A 18 1.55 -8.91 7.05
N ALA A 19 0.73 -9.82 6.49
CA ALA A 19 0.31 -9.80 5.11
C ALA A 19 -0.06 -8.36 4.76
N CYS A 20 0.68 -7.75 3.84
CA CYS A 20 0.52 -6.35 3.49
C CYS A 20 -0.96 -6.09 3.20
N VAL A 21 -1.66 -5.46 4.13
CA VAL A 21 -3.11 -5.33 4.01
C VAL A 21 -3.32 -4.15 3.07
N LYS A 22 -3.80 -4.45 1.85
CA LYS A 22 -4.13 -3.42 0.87
C LYS A 22 -5.14 -2.48 1.50
N THR A 23 -4.70 -1.25 1.72
CA THR A 23 -5.47 -0.23 2.41
C THR A 23 -6.11 0.72 1.42
N CYS A 24 -5.40 1.05 0.33
CA CYS A 24 -5.93 1.78 -0.81
C CYS A 24 -5.93 0.90 -2.05
N THR A 25 -7.12 0.74 -2.66
CA THR A 25 -7.31 -0.07 -3.86
C THR A 25 -8.00 0.75 -4.94
N PRO A 26 -7.71 0.48 -6.23
CA PRO A 26 -8.44 1.11 -7.33
C PRO A 26 -9.93 0.74 -7.22
N SER A 27 -10.79 1.76 -7.17
CA SER A 27 -12.24 1.62 -7.16
C SER A 27 -12.85 1.85 -8.53
N GLY A 28 -12.06 2.37 -9.47
CA GLY A 28 -12.46 2.54 -10.85
C GLY A 28 -11.43 3.35 -11.62
N GLY A 29 -11.68 3.53 -12.91
CA GLY A 29 -10.85 4.35 -13.77
C GLY A 29 -11.39 4.32 -15.19
N ASN A 30 -11.02 5.34 -15.95
CA ASN A 30 -11.29 5.42 -17.38
C ASN A 30 -9.98 5.65 -18.14
N GLY A 31 -10.07 5.95 -19.44
CA GLY A 31 -8.89 6.17 -20.27
C GLY A 31 -7.98 7.32 -19.79
N THR A 32 -8.49 8.24 -18.98
CA THR A 32 -7.80 9.50 -18.60
C THR A 32 -7.65 9.68 -17.10
N SER A 33 -8.24 8.83 -16.27
CA SER A 33 -8.20 8.96 -14.82
C SER A 33 -8.29 7.62 -14.10
N CYS A 34 -7.69 7.57 -12.92
CA CYS A 34 -7.76 6.44 -11.99
C CYS A 34 -8.34 6.92 -10.67
N SER A 35 -9.30 6.18 -10.13
CA SER A 35 -9.92 6.44 -8.84
C SER A 35 -9.58 5.32 -7.88
N TYR A 36 -9.22 5.71 -6.66
CA TYR A 36 -8.85 4.81 -5.58
C TYR A 36 -9.69 5.10 -4.36
N THR A 37 -9.98 4.05 -3.61
CA THR A 37 -10.66 4.14 -2.33
C THR A 37 -9.79 3.49 -1.27
N CYS A 38 -9.53 4.25 -0.23
CA CYS A 38 -8.83 3.81 0.96
C CYS A 38 -9.83 3.38 2.03
N THR A 39 -9.48 2.34 2.78
CA THR A 39 -10.29 1.84 3.88
C THR A 39 -9.46 1.81 5.15
N ARG A 40 -10.10 1.62 6.30
CA ARG A 40 -9.40 1.41 7.56
C ARG A 40 -8.98 -0.06 7.67
N ALA A 41 -7.98 -0.45 6.88
CA ALA A 41 -7.55 -1.85 6.82
C ALA A 41 -6.56 -2.21 7.96
N CYS A 42 -5.73 -1.26 8.39
CA CYS A 42 -4.95 -1.39 9.62
C CYS A 42 -5.67 -0.73 10.80
N ALA A 43 -5.81 -1.46 11.91
CA ALA A 43 -6.52 -0.96 13.11
C ALA A 43 -5.95 0.36 13.65
N SER A 44 -4.64 0.57 13.48
CA SER A 44 -3.90 1.77 13.92
C SER A 44 -3.96 2.95 12.94
N LEU A 45 -4.52 2.79 11.73
CA LEU A 45 -4.39 3.78 10.67
C LEU A 45 -5.75 4.11 10.07
N SER A 46 -6.19 5.37 10.19
CA SER A 46 -7.50 5.78 9.67
C SER A 46 -7.51 5.77 8.14
N ALA A 47 -8.70 5.66 7.53
CA ALA A 47 -8.82 5.72 6.08
C ALA A 47 -8.30 7.05 5.50
N LYS A 48 -8.38 8.13 6.28
CA LYS A 48 -7.83 9.45 5.91
C LYS A 48 -6.31 9.46 5.94
N ASP A 49 -5.69 8.91 6.98
CA ASP A 49 -4.22 8.85 7.07
C ASP A 49 -3.65 7.94 5.98
N ALA A 50 -4.33 6.82 5.67
CA ALA A 50 -3.97 5.93 4.57
C ALA A 50 -4.03 6.67 3.23
N ARG A 51 -5.11 7.42 3.01
CA ARG A 51 -5.31 8.24 1.83
C ARG A 51 -4.22 9.30 1.71
N ASP A 52 -3.95 10.04 2.78
CA ASP A 52 -2.95 11.12 2.79
C ASP A 52 -1.53 10.54 2.52
N GLY A 53 -1.18 9.39 3.11
CA GLY A 53 0.08 8.69 2.85
C GLY A 53 0.19 8.16 1.41
N PHE A 54 -0.86 7.52 0.89
CA PHE A 54 -0.89 7.04 -0.49
C PHE A 54 -0.80 8.19 -1.51
N LEU A 55 -1.55 9.27 -1.27
CA LEU A 55 -1.51 10.47 -2.10
C LEU A 55 -0.12 11.09 -2.12
N GLY A 56 0.52 11.22 -0.96
CA GLY A 56 1.88 11.75 -0.86
C GLY A 56 2.89 10.90 -1.64
N ALA A 57 2.79 9.57 -1.55
CA ALA A 57 3.66 8.66 -2.32
C ALA A 57 3.44 8.79 -3.83
N LEU A 58 2.18 8.86 -4.28
CA LEU A 58 1.84 9.05 -5.69
C LEU A 58 2.38 10.38 -6.24
N GLN A 59 2.18 11.48 -5.51
CA GLN A 59 2.66 12.80 -5.88
C GLN A 59 4.19 12.88 -5.88
N SER A 60 4.85 12.26 -4.90
CA SER A 60 6.31 12.15 -4.87
C SER A 60 6.88 11.34 -6.03
N GLY A 61 6.10 10.38 -6.56
CA GLY A 61 6.42 9.65 -7.78
C GLY A 61 6.21 10.47 -9.07
N GLY A 62 5.78 11.73 -8.96
CA GLY A 62 5.50 12.61 -10.09
C GLY A 62 4.12 12.43 -10.72
N ASN A 63 3.22 11.67 -10.07
CA ASN A 63 1.87 11.46 -10.57
C ASN A 63 0.96 12.64 -10.20
N SER A 64 0.13 13.06 -11.15
CA SER A 64 -0.87 14.11 -10.93
C SER A 64 -2.10 13.53 -10.22
N CYS A 65 -2.06 13.51 -8.88
CA CYS A 65 -3.10 12.96 -8.03
C CYS A 65 -3.63 13.96 -7.01
N SER A 66 -4.90 13.81 -6.64
CA SER A 66 -5.63 14.66 -5.71
C SER A 66 -6.49 13.83 -4.76
N ALA A 67 -6.70 14.35 -3.55
CA ALA A 67 -7.63 13.80 -2.58
C ALA A 67 -9.09 14.00 -3.02
N VAL A 68 -9.92 12.98 -2.81
CA VAL A 68 -11.38 13.04 -3.01
C VAL A 68 -12.09 12.61 -1.72
N GLY A 69 -12.78 13.53 -1.07
CA GLY A 69 -13.47 13.25 0.20
C GLY A 69 -12.52 12.84 1.33
N THR A 70 -12.94 11.92 2.19
CA THR A 70 -12.17 11.46 3.36
C THR A 70 -11.25 10.28 3.07
N SER A 71 -11.54 9.49 2.03
CA SER A 71 -10.82 8.25 1.75
C SER A 71 -10.53 8.00 0.27
N GLY A 72 -10.94 8.89 -0.63
CA GLY A 72 -10.69 8.76 -2.06
C GLY A 72 -9.37 9.42 -2.48
N VAL A 73 -8.74 8.85 -3.51
CA VAL A 73 -7.71 9.50 -4.32
C VAL A 73 -8.13 9.41 -5.77
N GLN A 74 -7.94 10.49 -6.52
CA GLN A 74 -8.10 10.51 -7.97
C GLN A 74 -6.83 10.97 -8.63
N CYS A 75 -6.38 10.24 -9.63
CA CYS A 75 -5.19 10.54 -10.42
C CYS A 75 -5.54 10.73 -11.87
N VAL A 76 -4.82 11.64 -12.54
CA VAL A 76 -4.80 11.71 -13.99
C VAL A 76 -3.97 10.55 -14.52
N LYS A 77 -4.54 9.78 -15.43
CA LYS A 77 -3.88 8.66 -16.09
C LYS A 77 -3.17 9.19 -17.33
N ASP A 78 -1.86 9.37 -17.21
CA ASP A 78 -0.98 9.65 -18.35
C ASP A 78 -0.21 8.40 -18.77
N SER A 79 0.64 8.53 -19.79
CA SER A 79 1.46 7.42 -20.30
C SER A 79 2.51 6.91 -19.32
N LYS A 80 2.88 7.70 -18.31
CA LYS A 80 3.83 7.32 -17.24
C LYS A 80 3.12 6.65 -16.07
N PHE A 81 1.85 6.97 -15.85
CA PHE A 81 1.03 6.44 -14.76
C PHE A 81 0.80 4.93 -14.88
N GLY A 82 0.77 4.39 -16.12
CA GLY A 82 0.52 2.97 -16.34
C GLY A 82 -0.93 2.56 -16.07
N SER A 83 -1.13 1.38 -15.47
CA SER A 83 -2.45 0.89 -15.09
C SER A 83 -2.86 1.41 -13.71
N CYS A 84 -4.16 1.64 -13.52
CA CYS A 84 -4.69 1.99 -12.19
C CYS A 84 -4.45 0.89 -11.14
N TYR A 85 -4.17 -0.34 -11.59
CA TYR A 85 -3.90 -1.48 -10.71
C TYR A 85 -2.42 -1.63 -10.34
N ASP A 86 -1.53 -0.87 -11.00
CA ASP A 86 -0.09 -0.89 -10.71
C ASP A 86 0.20 -0.14 -9.40
N HIS A 87 -0.63 0.85 -9.07
CA HIS A 87 -0.52 1.61 -7.84
C HIS A 87 -1.45 1.04 -6.77
N HIS A 88 -0.88 0.76 -5.60
CA HIS A 88 -1.65 0.43 -4.42
C HIS A 88 -0.86 0.85 -3.18
N TRP A 89 -1.57 1.00 -2.08
CA TRP A 89 -0.93 1.26 -0.80
C TRP A 89 -1.36 0.22 0.21
N SER A 90 -0.38 -0.37 0.86
CA SER A 90 -0.58 -1.40 1.87
C SER A 90 0.04 -0.95 3.17
N CYS A 91 -0.59 -1.31 4.28
CA CYS A 91 -0.06 -1.05 5.61
C CYS A 91 0.55 -2.34 6.18
N GLY A 92 1.73 -2.21 6.80
CA GLY A 92 2.50 -3.33 7.36
C GLY A 92 3.99 -3.03 7.31
N ARG A 93 4.78 -3.63 8.21
CA ARG A 93 6.23 -3.41 8.25
C ARG A 93 6.88 -4.19 7.09
N GLY A 94 7.52 -3.50 6.15
CA GLY A 94 8.06 -4.11 4.92
C GLY A 94 7.10 -4.07 3.72
N CYS A 95 6.02 -3.31 3.87
CA CYS A 95 5.18 -2.76 2.80
C CYS A 95 5.52 -1.26 2.70
#